data_AF-A0A2T1EJ39-F1
#
_entry.id   AF-A0A2T1EJ39-F1
#
_cell.length_a   1.000
_cell.length_b   1.000
_cell.length_c   1.000
_cell.angle_alpha   90.00
_cell.angle_beta   90.00
_cell.angle_gamma   90.00
#
_symmetry.space_group_name_H-M   'P 1'
#
loop_
_entity.id
_entity.type
_entity.pdbx_description
1 polymer ?
#
loop_
_entity_poly.entity_id
_entity_poly.type
_entity_poly.pdbx_seq_one_letter_code
_entity_poly.pdbx_strand_id
1 'polypeptide(L)' 'MNAFSLLQTTVCWWVEVSLSAPQHTYHLGPFKSREEAKRSRGAHVDTLFHQETRDIVALIKQR' A
#
# COMPACT_ATOMS: atom_id res chain seq x y z
N MET A 1 3.95 -6.22 38.43
CA MET A 1 4.20 -4.97 37.68
C MET A 1 3.78 -5.22 36.24
N ASN A 2 2.80 -4.46 35.78
CA ASN A 2 2.03 -4.70 34.56
C ASN A 2 2.92 -4.73 33.29
N ALA A 3 2.97 -5.86 32.61
CA ALA A 3 3.61 -6.01 31.30
C ALA A 3 2.70 -5.47 30.15
N PHE A 4 2.05 -4.33 30.37
CA PHE A 4 1.33 -3.59 29.35
C PHE A 4 2.27 -2.55 28.73
N SER A 5 3.42 -3.01 28.25
CA SER A 5 4.33 -2.16 27.49
C SER A 5 4.16 -2.48 26.02
N LEU A 6 3.65 -1.49 25.30
CA LEU A 6 3.79 -1.32 23.86
C LEU A 6 2.89 -2.22 23.00
N LEU A 7 1.57 -2.06 23.12
CA LEU A 7 0.80 -1.86 21.88
C LEU A 7 1.32 -0.56 21.26
N GLN A 8 2.51 -0.61 20.66
CA GLN A 8 2.85 0.32 19.61
C GLN A 8 1.75 0.09 18.57
N THR A 9 0.72 0.94 18.60
CA THR A 9 -0.14 1.24 17.45
C THR A 9 0.80 1.74 16.36
N THR A 10 1.56 0.80 15.81
CA THR A 10 2.41 0.99 14.66
C THR A 10 1.38 1.16 13.58
N VAL A 11 1.06 2.43 13.29
CA VAL A 11 0.11 2.80 12.26
C VAL A 11 0.70 2.25 10.98
N CYS A 12 0.26 1.04 10.62
CA CYS A 12 0.80 0.30 9.51
C CYS A 12 -0.03 0.70 8.30
N TRP A 13 0.61 1.45 7.43
CA TRP A 13 0.02 1.83 6.16
C TRP A 13 0.25 0.69 5.16
N TRP A 14 -0.73 0.39 4.34
CA TRP A 14 -0.56 -0.54 3.23
C TRP A 14 -1.27 -0.01 2.00
N VAL A 15 -0.71 -0.34 0.86
CA VAL A 15 -1.24 0.07 -0.44
C VAL A 15 -1.79 -1.17 -1.12
N GLU A 16 -3.08 -1.17 -1.37
CA GLU A 16 -3.76 -2.17 -2.18
C GLU A 16 -3.79 -1.64 -3.61
N VAL A 17 -3.12 -2.33 -4.53
CA VAL A 17 -3.07 -2.00 -5.95
C VAL A 17 -3.86 -3.06 -6.69
N SER A 18 -5.04 -2.69 -7.18
CA SER A 18 -5.89 -3.54 -8.01
C SER A 18 -5.77 -3.12 -9.46
N LEU A 19 -5.51 -4.09 -10.32
CA LEU A 19 -5.49 -3.99 -11.78
C LEU A 19 -6.79 -4.57 -12.31
N SER A 20 -7.38 -3.99 -13.35
CA SER A 20 -8.61 -4.54 -13.95
C SER A 20 -8.34 -5.45 -15.15
N ALA A 21 -7.25 -5.24 -15.89
CA ALA A 21 -6.90 -6.04 -17.06
C ALA A 21 -5.37 -6.19 -17.21
N PRO A 22 -4.77 -7.32 -16.80
CA PRO A 22 -5.38 -8.49 -16.15
C PRO A 22 -5.83 -8.19 -14.71
N GLN A 23 -6.86 -8.90 -14.24
CA GLN A 23 -7.41 -8.67 -12.90
C GLN A 23 -6.47 -9.24 -11.83
N HIS A 24 -5.65 -8.38 -11.22
CA HIS A 24 -4.65 -8.75 -10.22
C HIS A 24 -4.65 -7.73 -9.08
N THR A 25 -4.61 -8.19 -7.83
CA THR A 25 -4.50 -7.29 -6.67
C THR A 25 -3.22 -7.59 -5.91
N TYR A 26 -2.46 -6.53 -5.63
CA TYR A 26 -1.21 -6.57 -4.88
C TYR A 26 -1.35 -5.76 -3.60
N HIS A 27 -0.76 -6.27 -2.51
CA HIS A 27 -0.69 -5.55 -1.25
C HIS A 27 0.76 -5.20 -0.95
N LEU A 28 1.05 -3.91 -0.84
CA LEU A 28 2.37 -3.38 -0.50
C LEU A 28 2.35 -2.91 0.95
N GLY A 29 3.30 -3.36 1.74
CA GLY A 29 3.46 -2.92 3.12
C GLY A 29 4.06 -3.99 4.03
N PRO A 30 4.05 -3.75 5.36
CA PRO A 30 3.54 -2.56 6.04
C PRO A 30 4.51 -1.38 5.99
N PHE A 31 3.99 -0.19 5.67
CA PHE A 31 4.73 1.08 5.68
C PHE A 31 4.55 1.80 7.01
N LYS A 32 5.60 2.48 7.46
CA LYS A 32 5.60 3.24 8.72
C LYS A 32 4.91 4.60 8.61
N SER A 33 4.72 5.12 7.39
CA SER A 33 4.15 6.45 7.15
C SER A 33 3.30 6.50 5.88
N ARG A 34 2.29 7.37 5.88
CA ARG A 34 1.41 7.63 4.72
C ARG A 34 2.20 8.10 3.50
N GLU A 35 3.25 8.88 3.70
CA GLU A 35 4.10 9.39 2.61
C GLU A 35 4.91 8.26 1.94
N GLU A 36 5.41 7.31 2.72
CA GLU A 36 6.06 6.10 2.21
C GLU A 36 5.09 5.27 1.36
N ALA A 37 3.87 5.06 1.89
CA ALA A 37 2.80 4.38 1.16
C ALA A 37 2.42 5.15 -0.12
N LYS A 38 2.31 6.49 -0.08
CA LYS A 38 2.04 7.32 -1.27
C LYS A 38 3.16 7.25 -2.31
N ARG A 39 4.42 7.25 -1.88
CA ARG A 39 5.59 7.17 -2.76
C ARG A 39 5.66 5.79 -3.42
N SER A 40 5.48 4.72 -2.64
CA SER A 40 5.43 3.35 -3.16
C SER A 40 4.24 3.16 -4.12
N ARG A 41 3.06 3.68 -3.76
CA ARG A 41 1.90 3.74 -4.65
C ARG A 41 2.21 4.41 -5.99
N GLY A 42 2.78 5.62 -5.96
CA GLY A 42 3.10 6.38 -7.16
C GLY A 42 4.09 5.63 -8.06
N ALA A 43 5.18 5.10 -7.47
CA ALA A 43 6.17 4.32 -8.19
C ALA A 43 5.56 3.06 -8.82
N HIS A 44 4.66 2.35 -8.13
CA HIS A 44 4.01 1.16 -8.69
C HIS A 44 3.00 1.48 -9.77
N VAL A 45 2.18 2.51 -9.60
CA VAL A 45 1.25 2.95 -10.64
C VAL A 45 2.02 3.39 -11.88
N ASP A 46 3.13 4.11 -11.74
CA ASP A 46 3.96 4.55 -12.86
C ASP A 46 4.58 3.38 -13.65
N THR A 47 5.11 2.37 -12.94
CA THR A 47 5.60 1.13 -13.56
C THR A 47 4.49 0.38 -14.29
N LEU A 48 3.32 0.22 -13.67
CA LEU A 48 2.18 -0.51 -14.25
C LEU A 48 1.55 0.25 -15.43
N PHE A 49 1.56 1.59 -15.38
CA PHE A 49 1.11 2.45 -16.47
C PHE A 49 2.02 2.29 -17.70
N HIS A 50 3.33 2.19 -17.50
CA HIS A 50 4.28 1.86 -18.58
C HIS A 50 4.10 0.43 -19.13
N GLN A 51 3.54 -0.50 -18.34
CA GLN A 51 3.28 -1.88 -18.77
C GLN A 51 1.93 -2.05 -19.52
N GLU A 52 1.36 -0.98 -20.08
CA GLU A 52 0.04 -0.99 -20.77
C GLU A 52 -1.12 -1.53 -19.91
N THR A 53 -0.97 -1.52 -18.58
CA THR A 53 -2.04 -2.00 -17.70
C THR A 53 -3.12 -0.94 -17.58
N ARG A 54 -4.34 -1.27 -18.03
CA ARG A 54 -5.49 -0.37 -17.93
C ARG A 54 -6.17 -0.50 -16.58
N ASP A 55 -6.66 0.63 -16.08
CA ASP A 55 -7.46 0.73 -14.85
C ASP A 55 -6.72 0.25 -13.59
N ILE A 56 -5.61 0.92 -13.27
CA ILE A 56 -4.85 0.73 -12.02
C ILE A 56 -5.52 1.53 -10.90
N VAL A 57 -6.04 0.82 -9.90
CA VAL A 57 -6.64 1.41 -8.70
C VAL A 57 -5.72 1.16 -7.52
N ALA A 58 -5.12 2.21 -6.98
CA ALA A 58 -4.19 2.09 -5.86
C ALA A 58 -4.71 2.82 -4.60
N LEU A 59 -5.17 2.03 -3.63
CA LEU A 59 -5.82 2.48 -2.40
C LEU A 59 -4.85 2.38 -1.23
N ILE A 60 -4.68 3.49 -0.50
CA ILE A 60 -3.89 3.51 0.73
C ILE A 60 -4.83 3.28 1.91
N LYS A 61 -4.61 2.20 2.65
CA LYS A 61 -5.34 1.87 3.88
C LYS A 61 -4.39 1.94 5.08
N GLN A 62 -4.94 2.26 6.24
CA GLN A 62 -4.26 2.29 7.55
C GLN A 62 -5.03 1.41 8.53
N ARG A 63 -4.34 0.77 9.47
CA ARG A 63 -4.94 0.07 10.62
C ARG A 63 -4.51 0.70 11.93
#